data_AF-A0A1Z5KPD3-F1
#
_entry.id   AF-A0A1Z5KPD3-F1
#
_cell.length_a   1.000
_cell.length_b   1.000
_cell.length_c   1.000
_cell.angle_alpha   90.00
_cell.angle_beta   90.00
_cell.angle_gamma   90.00
#
_symmetry.space_group_name_H-M   'P 1'
#
loop_
_entity.id
_entity.type
_entity.pdbx_description
1 polymer ?
#
loop_
_entity_poly.entity_id
_entity_poly.type
_entity_poly.pdbx_seq_one_letter_code
_entity_poly.pdbx_strand_id
1 'polypeptide(L)'
;MSLNQTSSPVSRTPKSVEEVHDDETFSCTETESLDETELLISLDPVSQKGQSLQNLKGSPKRRLTTLKLLFLAAFTIILCDIIILRLSALEGRSMFRPRGETTKRRSYKEQLMEQWIDLEAHALSLNSSTPRAKSFVNFIAREVEVEDTQQVVITMHASANHNKLSHLITNLRKWNGPGSIALYIQSAKDVELIGDWLANHTIASFLQECNVHILMEKIVDFSPYPEPTMQWTYLYNALRNLGLENIGSDYFLLLDVDLIVPPDSFAKSRELFKNHPDMLRAMSHNRHLFVLPAFEVCPGGVSAAPEIEASESDLPESKEDLVRMVGEKTAWVIYSDDHVLNQGASNAEKWYTFTESTDYPIEWQEQYEPYVIGYLSAVPRFWTEFRGYGYDKESWYRELHRAGFTMSVLRDFYVVHLCHFRTPITVDWKDWPNTKKFVKFDPFLMSKYGLCRDWCRASEEQWEIKCGWDSCAQCTECVTDETCPANCKDSDPIPWEERCAWHNCVGKCPQCLDQF
;
A
#
# COMPACT_ATOMS: atom_id res chain seq x y z
N MET A 1 20.09 59.12 0.65
CA MET A 1 21.13 59.89 1.36
C MET A 1 21.04 59.53 2.83
N SER A 2 22.09 59.17 3.57
CA SER A 2 23.46 58.75 3.22
C SER A 2 24.08 58.08 4.45
N LEU A 3 24.83 56.98 4.25
CA LEU A 3 26.11 56.59 4.90
C LEU A 3 26.27 56.63 6.45
N ASN A 4 27.10 55.81 7.11
CA ASN A 4 27.67 54.46 6.90
C ASN A 4 28.48 54.07 8.18
N GLN A 5 29.15 52.90 8.18
CA GLN A 5 30.15 52.40 9.17
C GLN A 5 29.56 51.70 10.42
N THR A 6 29.69 50.38 10.69
CA THR A 6 30.76 49.34 10.60
C THR A 6 31.54 49.11 11.90
N SER A 7 31.30 47.96 12.55
CA SER A 7 32.32 47.20 13.28
C SER A 7 31.87 45.75 13.55
N SER A 8 32.83 44.82 13.56
CA SER A 8 32.69 43.39 13.91
C SER A 8 34.07 42.91 14.37
N PRO A 9 34.23 41.68 14.91
CA PRO A 9 33.41 40.97 15.89
C PRO A 9 34.22 40.67 17.17
N VAL A 10 33.61 40.07 18.21
CA VAL A 10 34.35 39.50 19.36
C VAL A 10 33.99 38.03 19.53
N SER A 11 35.03 37.19 19.55
CA SER A 11 34.95 35.75 19.74
C SER A 11 34.62 35.35 21.18
N ARG A 12 33.84 34.28 21.34
CA ARG A 12 33.84 33.45 22.55
C ARG A 12 34.04 31.99 22.19
N THR A 13 35.16 31.45 22.61
CA THR A 13 35.50 30.02 22.57
C THR A 13 34.66 29.23 23.59
N PRO A 14 34.07 28.09 23.22
CA PRO A 14 33.72 27.03 24.16
C PRO A 14 34.99 26.31 24.65
N LYS A 15 34.96 25.75 25.86
CA LYS A 15 36.07 24.98 26.44
C LYS A 15 36.01 23.51 25.99
N SER A 16 37.16 22.89 25.85
CA SER A 16 37.35 21.45 25.71
C SER A 16 37.29 20.74 27.06
N VAL A 17 36.25 19.93 27.27
CA VAL A 17 36.03 18.89 28.32
C VAL A 17 34.90 18.01 27.78
N GLU A 18 34.95 16.67 27.70
CA GLU A 18 36.02 15.66 27.65
C GLU A 18 35.40 14.37 27.05
N GLU A 19 36.19 13.36 26.62
CA GLU A 19 35.64 12.08 26.10
C GLU A 19 35.12 11.20 27.25
N VAL A 20 33.86 10.76 27.16
CA VAL A 20 33.33 9.65 27.98
C VAL A 20 32.71 8.63 27.02
N HIS A 21 33.32 7.44 26.98
CA HIS A 21 32.69 6.24 26.46
C HIS A 21 31.76 5.70 27.53
N ASP A 22 30.46 5.62 27.26
CA ASP A 22 29.54 4.74 27.98
C ASP A 22 28.71 3.94 26.95
N ASP A 23 29.03 2.64 26.84
CA ASP A 23 28.11 1.65 26.30
C ASP A 23 27.00 1.43 27.32
N GLU A 24 25.74 1.79 27.02
CA GLU A 24 24.62 1.20 27.76
C GLU A 24 23.35 1.05 26.93
N THR A 25 23.00 -0.21 26.66
CA THR A 25 21.75 -0.62 26.03
C THR A 25 20.57 -0.40 26.96
N PHE A 26 19.81 0.67 26.75
CA PHE A 26 18.59 0.91 27.53
C PHE A 26 17.40 0.07 27.05
N SER A 27 17.02 -0.88 27.90
CA SER A 27 15.81 -1.70 27.80
C SER A 27 14.76 -1.15 28.76
N CYS A 28 13.76 -0.44 28.25
CA CYS A 28 12.65 0.04 29.07
C CYS A 28 11.54 -1.02 29.15
N THR A 29 11.46 -1.69 30.30
CA THR A 29 10.29 -2.49 30.72
C THR A 29 9.36 -1.62 31.54
N GLU A 30 8.10 -1.48 31.14
CA GLU A 30 7.06 -0.91 32.01
C GLU A 30 5.95 -1.93 32.29
N THR A 31 5.25 -1.69 33.40
CA THR A 31 4.57 -2.71 34.20
C THR A 31 3.07 -2.78 33.95
N GLU A 32 2.55 -3.98 33.73
CA GLU A 32 1.10 -4.25 33.69
C GLU A 32 0.46 -4.08 35.08
N SER A 33 -0.71 -3.45 35.12
CA SER A 33 -1.69 -3.61 36.20
C SER A 33 -3.05 -3.90 35.60
N LEU A 34 -3.43 -5.18 35.59
CA LEU A 34 -4.77 -5.64 35.21
C LEU A 34 -5.73 -5.45 36.39
N ASP A 35 -6.94 -4.96 36.12
CA ASP A 35 -8.07 -5.07 37.04
C ASP A 35 -9.26 -5.66 36.26
N GLU A 36 -9.74 -6.81 36.69
CA GLU A 36 -10.81 -7.57 36.03
C GLU A 36 -12.15 -7.25 36.70
N THR A 37 -13.23 -7.08 35.92
CA THR A 37 -14.58 -7.32 36.46
C THR A 37 -15.55 -7.79 35.38
N GLU A 38 -16.06 -9.00 35.58
CA GLU A 38 -17.01 -9.67 34.68
C GLU A 38 -18.41 -9.02 34.72
N LEU A 39 -19.14 -9.11 33.61
CA LEU A 39 -20.61 -9.00 33.61
C LEU A 39 -21.22 -9.95 32.57
N LEU A 40 -21.65 -11.12 33.06
CA LEU A 40 -22.31 -12.17 32.29
C LEU A 40 -23.79 -11.85 32.03
N ILE A 41 -24.25 -11.93 30.77
CA ILE A 41 -25.67 -12.11 30.45
C ILE A 41 -25.85 -13.25 29.45
N SER A 42 -26.77 -14.17 29.79
CA SER A 42 -27.09 -15.39 29.06
C SER A 42 -28.24 -15.18 28.07
N LEU A 43 -28.16 -15.78 26.88
CA LEU A 43 -29.30 -16.06 25.99
C LEU A 43 -29.11 -17.40 25.27
N ASP A 44 -30.13 -18.25 25.33
CA ASP A 44 -30.29 -19.46 24.50
C ASP A 44 -31.80 -19.86 24.49
N PRO A 45 -32.30 -20.80 23.66
CA PRO A 45 -33.04 -20.40 22.46
C PRO A 45 -34.46 -20.99 22.36
N VAL A 46 -35.25 -20.54 21.38
CA VAL A 46 -36.56 -21.12 21.04
C VAL A 46 -36.69 -21.40 19.54
N SER A 47 -37.42 -22.47 19.20
CA SER A 47 -37.43 -23.11 17.88
C SER A 47 -38.85 -23.31 17.31
N GLN A 48 -38.89 -23.63 16.01
CA GLN A 48 -39.82 -24.54 15.31
C GLN A 48 -41.05 -24.03 14.52
N LYS A 49 -41.17 -24.66 13.32
CA LYS A 49 -42.35 -24.94 12.46
C LYS A 49 -42.99 -23.74 11.74
N GLY A 50 -43.33 -23.78 10.44
CA GLY A 50 -43.22 -24.82 9.40
C GLY A 50 -44.59 -25.33 8.91
N GLN A 51 -44.87 -25.25 7.59
CA GLN A 51 -45.99 -25.97 6.94
C GLN A 51 -45.91 -25.95 5.39
N SER A 52 -46.87 -26.60 4.70
CA SER A 52 -46.85 -26.95 3.27
C SER A 52 -48.32 -27.08 2.74
N LEU A 53 -48.71 -27.61 1.55
CA LEU A 53 -48.14 -28.62 0.64
C LEU A 53 -48.97 -28.66 -0.70
N GLN A 54 -48.48 -29.38 -1.73
CA GLN A 54 -49.22 -30.01 -2.87
C GLN A 54 -49.58 -29.24 -4.17
N ASN A 55 -48.96 -29.73 -5.27
CA ASN A 55 -49.55 -30.32 -6.50
C ASN A 55 -50.62 -29.60 -7.37
N LEU A 56 -50.38 -29.63 -8.70
CA LEU A 56 -51.31 -30.26 -9.67
C LEU A 56 -50.61 -30.68 -10.99
N LYS A 57 -51.30 -31.52 -11.79
CA LYS A 57 -50.75 -32.34 -12.90
C LYS A 57 -50.89 -31.69 -14.28
N GLY A 58 -50.01 -32.07 -15.23
CA GLY A 58 -50.29 -31.93 -16.67
C GLY A 58 -49.14 -32.37 -17.59
N SER A 59 -49.38 -33.32 -18.48
CA SER A 59 -48.43 -33.74 -19.53
C SER A 59 -49.10 -33.74 -20.90
N PRO A 60 -48.36 -33.47 -21.98
CA PRO A 60 -48.35 -34.45 -23.06
C PRO A 60 -46.96 -34.75 -23.65
N LYS A 61 -46.88 -35.92 -24.31
CA LYS A 61 -45.73 -36.43 -25.08
C LYS A 61 -45.50 -35.53 -26.32
N ARG A 62 -44.34 -35.43 -26.98
CA ARG A 62 -43.44 -36.51 -27.47
C ARG A 62 -42.16 -35.89 -28.12
N ARG A 63 -41.09 -36.70 -28.30
CA ARG A 63 -39.91 -36.51 -29.18
C ARG A 63 -38.93 -35.34 -28.89
N LEU A 64 -37.85 -35.64 -28.15
CA LEU A 64 -36.48 -35.12 -28.45
C LEU A 64 -35.40 -35.93 -27.68
N THR A 65 -35.10 -37.15 -28.14
CA THR A 65 -34.26 -38.11 -27.38
C THR A 65 -32.78 -38.18 -27.76
N THR A 66 -32.30 -37.43 -28.76
CA THR A 66 -30.87 -37.38 -29.14
C THR A 66 -30.15 -36.14 -28.61
N LEU A 67 -30.80 -34.98 -28.60
CA LEU A 67 -30.17 -33.72 -28.17
C LEU A 67 -29.93 -33.65 -26.65
N LYS A 68 -30.82 -34.25 -25.84
CA LYS A 68 -30.68 -34.30 -24.37
C LYS A 68 -29.52 -35.18 -23.90
N LEU A 69 -29.17 -36.23 -24.66
CA LEU A 69 -28.01 -37.08 -24.35
C LEU A 69 -26.69 -36.37 -24.63
N LEU A 70 -26.62 -35.58 -25.71
CA LEU A 70 -25.46 -34.72 -25.99
C LEU A 70 -25.32 -33.58 -24.96
N PHE A 71 -26.43 -32.95 -24.54
CA PHE A 71 -26.40 -31.96 -23.47
C PHE A 71 -26.01 -32.55 -22.12
N LEU A 72 -26.50 -33.74 -21.74
CA LEU A 72 -26.02 -34.41 -20.52
C LEU A 72 -24.54 -34.75 -20.62
N ALA A 73 -24.07 -35.29 -21.75
CA ALA A 73 -22.66 -35.64 -21.94
C ALA A 73 -21.75 -34.40 -21.85
N ALA A 74 -22.09 -33.31 -22.53
CA ALA A 74 -21.36 -32.05 -22.46
C ALA A 74 -21.39 -31.45 -21.04
N PHE A 75 -22.54 -31.49 -20.36
CA PHE A 75 -22.65 -30.99 -18.99
C PHE A 75 -21.85 -31.87 -18.01
N THR A 76 -21.78 -33.20 -18.19
CA THR A 76 -20.91 -34.07 -17.39
C THR A 76 -19.43 -33.87 -17.67
N ILE A 77 -19.03 -33.58 -18.91
CA ILE A 77 -17.64 -33.24 -19.24
C ILE A 77 -17.27 -31.92 -18.58
N ILE A 78 -18.09 -30.87 -18.72
CA ILE A 78 -17.87 -29.58 -18.05
C ILE A 78 -17.87 -29.73 -16.52
N LEU A 79 -18.75 -30.57 -15.93
CA LEU A 79 -18.70 -30.85 -14.50
C LEU A 79 -17.43 -31.59 -14.11
N CYS A 80 -16.99 -32.58 -14.89
CA CYS A 80 -15.73 -33.29 -14.67
C CYS A 80 -14.54 -32.35 -14.78
N ASP A 81 -14.48 -31.45 -15.77
CA ASP A 81 -13.39 -30.50 -15.93
C ASP A 81 -13.38 -29.45 -14.81
N ILE A 82 -14.54 -28.98 -14.34
CA ILE A 82 -14.65 -28.10 -13.15
C ILE A 82 -14.25 -28.84 -11.87
N ILE A 83 -14.62 -30.12 -11.73
CA ILE A 83 -14.22 -30.97 -10.59
C ILE A 83 -12.72 -31.28 -10.65
N ILE A 84 -12.15 -31.54 -11.83
CA ILE A 84 -10.71 -31.76 -12.03
C ILE A 84 -9.95 -30.46 -11.75
N LEU A 85 -10.38 -29.30 -12.25
CA LEU A 85 -9.77 -28.01 -11.92
C LEU A 85 -9.87 -27.67 -10.43
N ARG A 86 -11.00 -27.98 -9.76
CA ARG A 86 -11.10 -27.83 -8.29
C ARG A 86 -10.25 -28.87 -7.54
N LEU A 87 -10.08 -30.09 -8.05
CA LEU A 87 -9.17 -31.08 -7.49
C LEU A 87 -7.71 -30.68 -7.68
N SER A 88 -7.31 -30.12 -8.83
CA SER A 88 -5.98 -29.55 -9.05
C SER A 88 -5.71 -28.35 -8.13
N ALA A 89 -6.71 -27.50 -7.90
CA ALA A 89 -6.62 -26.40 -6.93
C ALA A 89 -6.58 -26.89 -5.46
N LEU A 90 -7.10 -28.08 -5.18
CA LEU A 90 -7.00 -28.74 -3.86
C LEU A 90 -5.67 -29.51 -3.70
N GLU A 91 -5.11 -30.07 -4.77
CA GLU A 91 -3.77 -30.70 -4.77
C GLU A 91 -2.66 -29.64 -4.63
N GLY A 92 -2.88 -28.42 -5.13
CA GLY A 92 -2.08 -27.24 -4.79
C GLY A 92 -2.20 -26.79 -3.31
N ARG A 93 -3.19 -27.30 -2.56
CA ARG A 93 -3.41 -27.04 -1.12
C ARG A 93 -3.08 -28.26 -0.24
N SER A 94 -2.02 -29.02 -0.53
CA SER A 94 -1.52 -30.04 0.40
C SER A 94 -0.04 -30.40 0.23
N MET A 95 0.87 -29.47 0.53
CA MET A 95 2.20 -29.85 1.03
C MET A 95 2.09 -30.01 2.56
N PHE A 96 2.51 -31.16 3.08
CA PHE A 96 2.30 -31.67 4.46
C PHE A 96 0.88 -32.15 4.85
N ARG A 97 0.58 -33.42 4.55
CA ARG A 97 -0.23 -34.25 5.46
C ARG A 97 0.05 -35.77 5.40
N PRO A 98 1.18 -36.26 5.96
CA PRO A 98 1.29 -37.66 6.35
C PRO A 98 0.31 -37.95 7.50
N ARG A 99 -0.56 -38.94 7.34
CA ARG A 99 -1.56 -39.31 8.34
C ARG A 99 -0.98 -40.37 9.29
N GLY A 100 -0.29 -39.95 10.34
CA GLY A 100 0.18 -40.90 11.37
C GLY A 100 1.46 -40.54 12.09
N GLU A 101 1.65 -39.29 12.54
CA GLU A 101 2.72 -38.94 13.46
C GLU A 101 2.28 -37.76 14.33
N THR A 102 2.46 -37.83 15.65
CA THR A 102 2.14 -36.73 16.57
C THR A 102 3.27 -35.71 16.59
N THR A 103 3.57 -35.11 15.44
CA THR A 103 4.47 -33.97 15.34
C THR A 103 3.78 -32.76 15.96
N LYS A 104 4.41 -32.20 17.01
CA LYS A 104 3.99 -30.93 17.61
C LYS A 104 3.94 -29.87 16.50
N ARG A 105 2.79 -29.22 16.28
CA ARG A 105 2.66 -28.14 15.29
C ARG A 105 3.69 -27.07 15.64
N ARG A 106 4.65 -26.82 14.74
CA ARG A 106 5.66 -25.77 14.91
C ARG A 106 4.95 -24.42 15.08
N SER A 107 5.41 -23.61 16.03
CA SER A 107 4.98 -22.23 16.20
C SER A 107 5.32 -21.38 14.97
N TYR A 108 4.69 -20.21 14.83
CA TYR A 108 5.04 -19.26 13.77
C TYR A 108 6.51 -18.83 13.89
N LYS A 109 6.98 -18.56 15.12
CA LYS A 109 8.37 -18.25 15.45
C LYS A 109 9.37 -19.32 14.99
N GLU A 110 9.14 -20.59 15.31
CA GLU A 110 10.01 -21.71 14.87
C GLU A 110 10.05 -21.82 13.34
N GLN A 111 8.91 -21.64 12.66
CA GLN A 111 8.84 -21.66 11.19
C GLN A 111 9.62 -20.49 10.59
N LEU A 112 9.40 -19.25 11.07
CA LEU A 112 10.07 -18.07 10.55
C LEU A 112 11.58 -18.10 10.82
N MET A 113 12.03 -18.60 11.97
CA MET A 113 13.44 -18.68 12.33
C MET A 113 14.21 -19.69 11.46
N GLU A 114 13.62 -20.84 11.17
CA GLU A 114 14.18 -21.80 10.20
C GLU A 114 14.40 -21.13 8.83
N GLN A 115 13.40 -20.38 8.35
CA GLN A 115 13.49 -19.67 7.07
C GLN A 115 14.50 -18.52 7.07
N TRP A 116 14.68 -17.84 8.22
CA TRP A 116 15.68 -16.79 8.39
C TRP A 116 17.10 -17.35 8.38
N ILE A 117 17.36 -18.43 9.13
CA ILE A 117 18.68 -19.09 9.18
C ILE A 117 19.11 -19.56 7.79
N ASP A 118 18.20 -20.19 7.03
CA ASP A 118 18.45 -20.59 5.64
C ASP A 118 18.78 -19.39 4.73
N LEU A 119 18.03 -18.29 4.86
CA LEU A 119 18.23 -17.07 4.07
C LEU A 119 19.58 -16.41 4.38
N GLU A 120 19.93 -16.31 5.67
CA GLU A 120 21.16 -15.70 6.14
C GLU A 120 22.39 -16.53 5.75
N ALA A 121 22.35 -17.85 5.96
CA ALA A 121 23.42 -18.75 5.53
C ALA A 121 23.63 -18.69 4.02
N HIS A 122 22.55 -18.69 3.22
CA HIS A 122 22.64 -18.53 1.77
C HIS A 122 23.22 -17.16 1.37
N ALA A 123 22.75 -16.07 1.96
CA ALA A 123 23.27 -14.73 1.69
C ALA A 123 24.78 -14.62 1.94
N LEU A 124 25.24 -15.14 3.08
CA LEU A 124 26.66 -15.13 3.47
C LEU A 124 27.53 -16.04 2.59
N SER A 125 27.01 -17.20 2.16
CA SER A 125 27.77 -18.16 1.33
C SER A 125 28.15 -17.67 -0.07
N LEU A 126 27.50 -16.61 -0.57
CA LEU A 126 27.62 -16.18 -1.97
C LEU A 126 28.71 -15.13 -2.23
N ASN A 127 29.31 -14.54 -1.18
CA ASN A 127 30.16 -13.32 -1.29
C ASN A 127 29.52 -12.22 -2.17
N SER A 128 28.19 -12.12 -2.15
CA SER A 128 27.45 -11.22 -3.04
C SER A 128 27.31 -9.81 -2.45
N SER A 129 27.23 -8.81 -3.32
CA SER A 129 26.82 -7.44 -2.97
C SER A 129 25.32 -7.19 -3.06
N THR A 130 24.55 -8.14 -3.60
CA THR A 130 23.08 -8.02 -3.68
C THR A 130 22.43 -8.56 -2.41
N PRO A 131 21.57 -7.78 -1.73
CA PRO A 131 20.66 -8.30 -0.70
C PRO A 131 19.90 -9.53 -1.17
N ARG A 132 19.59 -10.44 -0.24
CA ARG A 132 18.78 -11.63 -0.52
C ARG A 132 17.45 -11.54 0.21
N ALA A 133 16.37 -11.53 -0.57
CA ALA A 133 15.00 -11.49 -0.08
C ALA A 133 14.28 -12.84 -0.27
N LYS A 134 13.29 -13.11 0.59
CA LYS A 134 12.38 -14.26 0.52
C LYS A 134 10.99 -13.86 1.00
N SER A 135 9.98 -14.06 0.15
CA SER A 135 8.58 -13.72 0.44
C SER A 135 7.73 -14.97 0.70
N PHE A 136 6.85 -14.88 1.70
CA PHE A 136 5.84 -15.88 2.02
C PHE A 136 4.46 -15.23 1.88
N VAL A 137 3.76 -15.58 0.80
CA VAL A 137 2.38 -15.15 0.55
C VAL A 137 1.44 -16.00 1.42
N ASN A 138 0.48 -15.37 2.10
CA ASN A 138 -0.49 -16.03 2.98
C ASN A 138 0.17 -16.97 4.02
N PHE A 139 1.25 -16.51 4.67
CA PHE A 139 1.88 -17.21 5.78
C PHE A 139 0.88 -17.48 6.92
N ILE A 140 0.01 -16.51 7.17
CA ILE A 140 -1.34 -16.78 7.69
C ILE A 140 -2.30 -16.45 6.55
N ALA A 141 -3.13 -17.41 6.19
CA ALA A 141 -4.22 -17.22 5.23
C ALA A 141 -5.48 -16.79 5.98
N ARG A 142 -6.25 -15.88 5.40
CA ARG A 142 -7.58 -15.49 5.89
C ARG A 142 -8.48 -16.72 6.02
N GLU A 143 -9.12 -16.88 7.18
CA GLU A 143 -10.04 -18.00 7.44
C GLU A 143 -11.45 -17.72 6.89
N VAL A 144 -11.83 -16.44 6.78
CA VAL A 144 -13.11 -15.97 6.22
C VAL A 144 -12.91 -15.57 4.74
N GLU A 145 -13.54 -16.27 3.79
CA GLU A 145 -13.50 -15.82 2.39
C GLU A 145 -14.23 -14.47 2.23
N VAL A 146 -13.72 -13.59 1.36
CA VAL A 146 -14.43 -12.34 1.03
C VAL A 146 -15.72 -12.71 0.31
N GLU A 147 -16.87 -12.36 0.89
CA GLU A 147 -18.19 -12.79 0.37
C GLU A 147 -18.48 -12.25 -1.03
N ASP A 148 -17.87 -11.11 -1.38
CA ASP A 148 -18.03 -10.39 -2.65
C ASP A 148 -16.71 -9.69 -3.00
N THR A 149 -16.18 -9.89 -4.22
CA THR A 149 -14.94 -9.25 -4.67
C THR A 149 -15.07 -7.72 -4.82
N GLN A 150 -16.26 -7.16 -4.64
CA GLN A 150 -16.50 -5.72 -4.56
C GLN A 150 -16.25 -5.12 -3.17
N GLN A 151 -15.97 -5.94 -2.15
CA GLN A 151 -15.64 -5.44 -0.79
C GLN A 151 -14.23 -4.82 -0.74
N VAL A 152 -14.11 -3.63 -0.18
CA VAL A 152 -12.80 -3.00 0.06
C VAL A 152 -12.00 -3.81 1.08
N VAL A 153 -10.74 -4.09 0.79
CA VAL A 153 -9.78 -4.74 1.71
C VAL A 153 -8.73 -3.73 2.16
N ILE A 154 -8.56 -3.55 3.48
CA ILE A 154 -7.50 -2.68 4.00
C ILE A 154 -6.13 -3.33 3.75
N THR A 155 -5.21 -2.59 3.14
CA THR A 155 -3.89 -3.08 2.74
C THR A 155 -2.82 -2.24 3.40
N MET A 156 -2.02 -2.87 4.26
CA MET A 156 -1.01 -2.22 5.09
C MET A 156 0.32 -3.00 5.04
N HIS A 157 1.41 -2.31 5.39
CA HIS A 157 2.68 -2.96 5.70
C HIS A 157 3.28 -2.44 7.00
N ALA A 158 4.06 -3.27 7.68
CA ALA A 158 4.71 -2.92 8.94
C ALA A 158 6.12 -3.53 9.03
N SER A 159 7.01 -2.86 9.77
CA SER A 159 8.27 -3.45 10.24
C SER A 159 8.06 -4.19 11.57
N ALA A 160 9.05 -4.97 11.98
CA ALA A 160 9.16 -5.48 13.34
C ALA A 160 9.44 -4.32 14.34
N ASN A 161 8.39 -3.60 14.73
CA ASN A 161 8.44 -2.50 15.68
C ASN A 161 7.16 -2.49 16.50
N HIS A 162 7.26 -2.36 17.83
CA HIS A 162 6.10 -2.45 18.74
C HIS A 162 5.00 -1.43 18.41
N ASN A 163 5.34 -0.18 18.10
CA ASN A 163 4.35 0.85 17.78
C ASN A 163 3.66 0.54 16.44
N LYS A 164 4.41 0.14 15.41
CA LYS A 164 3.83 -0.28 14.10
C LYS A 164 2.89 -1.47 14.25
N LEU A 165 3.29 -2.48 15.03
CA LEU A 165 2.48 -3.68 15.29
C LEU A 165 1.26 -3.38 16.18
N SER A 166 1.33 -2.39 17.08
CA SER A 166 0.20 -1.92 17.89
C SER A 166 -0.80 -1.10 17.06
N HIS A 167 -0.32 -0.15 16.26
CA HIS A 167 -1.13 0.61 15.30
C HIS A 167 -1.83 -0.30 14.30
N LEU A 168 -1.18 -1.40 13.88
CA LEU A 168 -1.79 -2.41 13.03
C LEU A 168 -3.04 -3.04 13.68
N ILE A 169 -2.95 -3.47 14.94
CA ILE A 169 -4.08 -4.05 15.67
C ILE A 169 -5.19 -3.02 15.90
N THR A 170 -4.82 -1.77 16.20
CA THR A 170 -5.76 -0.65 16.31
C THR A 170 -6.52 -0.45 14.99
N ASN A 171 -5.81 -0.45 13.87
CA ASN A 171 -6.38 -0.37 12.52
C ASN A 171 -7.29 -1.57 12.21
N LEU A 172 -6.90 -2.82 12.50
CA LEU A 172 -7.78 -3.98 12.27
C LEU A 172 -9.06 -3.91 13.11
N ARG A 173 -8.95 -3.47 14.38
CA ARG A 173 -10.09 -3.29 15.28
C ARG A 173 -11.07 -2.22 14.79
N LYS A 174 -10.57 -1.05 14.37
CA LYS A 174 -11.42 0.06 13.89
C LYS A 174 -11.89 -0.12 12.44
N TRP A 175 -11.11 -0.81 11.60
CA TRP A 175 -11.56 -1.25 10.28
C TRP A 175 -12.72 -2.24 10.41
N ASN A 176 -12.57 -3.26 11.27
CA ASN A 176 -13.59 -4.27 11.55
C ASN A 176 -14.03 -5.02 10.27
N GLY A 177 -13.05 -5.62 9.58
CA GLY A 177 -13.25 -6.26 8.28
C GLY A 177 -11.96 -6.86 7.68
N PRO A 178 -11.99 -7.31 6.40
CA PRO A 178 -10.91 -8.04 5.78
C PRO A 178 -9.66 -7.17 5.54
N GLY A 179 -8.49 -7.73 5.86
CA GLY A 179 -7.18 -7.07 5.70
C GLY A 179 -6.14 -7.87 4.89
N SER A 180 -5.17 -7.17 4.32
CA SER A 180 -3.97 -7.74 3.69
C SER A 180 -2.74 -7.04 4.27
N ILE A 181 -1.85 -7.81 4.90
CA ILE A 181 -0.77 -7.29 5.74
C ILE A 181 0.56 -7.82 5.22
N ALA A 182 1.49 -6.94 4.85
CA ALA A 182 2.87 -7.32 4.56
C ALA A 182 3.80 -6.95 5.73
N LEU A 183 4.33 -7.96 6.43
CA LEU A 183 5.31 -7.76 7.51
C LEU A 183 6.74 -7.91 6.99
N TYR A 184 7.61 -7.00 7.37
CA TYR A 184 9.02 -6.99 6.98
C TYR A 184 9.93 -7.47 8.11
N ILE A 185 10.84 -8.38 7.78
CA ILE A 185 11.85 -8.99 8.66
C ILE A 185 13.23 -8.76 8.05
N GLN A 186 14.12 -8.11 8.79
CA GLN A 186 15.49 -7.80 8.38
C GLN A 186 16.56 -8.36 9.36
N SER A 187 16.13 -8.99 10.46
CA SER A 187 17.02 -9.59 11.45
C SER A 187 16.39 -10.78 12.17
N ALA A 188 17.21 -11.59 12.85
CA ALA A 188 16.71 -12.62 13.77
C ALA A 188 15.88 -12.03 14.94
N LYS A 189 16.19 -10.80 15.40
CA LYS A 189 15.40 -10.10 16.42
C LYS A 189 14.00 -9.75 15.90
N ASP A 190 13.89 -9.44 14.62
CA ASP A 190 12.61 -9.16 13.96
C ASP A 190 11.75 -10.42 13.88
N VAL A 191 12.37 -11.58 13.64
CA VAL A 191 11.72 -12.91 13.70
C VAL A 191 11.21 -13.21 15.11
N GLU A 192 12.01 -12.94 16.14
CA GLU A 192 11.58 -13.11 17.54
C GLU A 192 10.34 -12.25 17.83
N LEU A 193 10.39 -10.94 17.53
CA LEU A 193 9.31 -10.00 17.79
C LEU A 193 8.02 -10.32 17.01
N ILE A 194 8.12 -10.54 15.69
CA ILE A 194 6.95 -10.90 14.87
C ILE A 194 6.44 -12.30 15.23
N GLY A 195 7.33 -13.25 15.53
CA GLY A 195 6.96 -14.60 15.93
C GLY A 195 6.17 -14.65 17.25
N ASP A 196 6.59 -13.85 18.25
CA ASP A 196 5.89 -13.72 19.53
C ASP A 196 4.60 -12.92 19.39
N TRP A 197 4.58 -11.86 18.57
CA TRP A 197 3.37 -11.10 18.25
C TRP A 197 2.31 -11.98 17.58
N LEU A 198 2.68 -12.75 16.54
CA LEU A 198 1.78 -13.71 15.86
C LEU A 198 1.32 -14.86 16.77
N ALA A 199 2.03 -15.14 17.86
CA ALA A 199 1.63 -16.14 18.86
C ALA A 199 0.66 -15.57 19.91
N ASN A 200 0.43 -14.26 19.95
CA ASN A 200 -0.46 -13.64 20.92
C ASN A 200 -1.94 -13.96 20.61
N HIS A 201 -2.55 -14.75 21.48
CA HIS A 201 -3.94 -15.18 21.37
C HIS A 201 -4.96 -14.02 21.37
N THR A 202 -4.65 -12.87 21.97
CA THR A 202 -5.58 -11.73 22.02
C THR A 202 -5.72 -11.00 20.69
N ILE A 203 -4.75 -11.15 19.79
CA ILE A 203 -4.80 -10.56 18.44
C ILE A 203 -5.27 -11.54 17.37
N ALA A 204 -5.29 -12.84 17.68
CA ALA A 204 -5.52 -13.91 16.71
C ALA A 204 -6.89 -13.80 16.01
N SER A 205 -7.92 -13.29 16.71
CA SER A 205 -9.25 -13.01 16.14
C SER A 205 -9.19 -12.00 15.00
N PHE A 206 -8.49 -10.87 15.17
CA PHE A 206 -8.32 -9.86 14.12
C PHE A 206 -7.54 -10.40 12.92
N LEU A 207 -6.61 -11.33 13.15
CA LEU A 207 -5.83 -11.96 12.09
C LEU A 207 -6.62 -13.03 11.29
N GLN A 208 -7.73 -13.56 11.79
CA GLN A 208 -8.58 -14.51 11.04
C GLN A 208 -9.22 -13.86 9.80
N GLU A 209 -9.47 -12.54 9.84
CA GLU A 209 -9.94 -11.74 8.70
C GLU A 209 -8.78 -11.21 7.83
N CYS A 210 -7.53 -11.61 8.10
CA CYS A 210 -6.37 -11.12 7.38
C CYS A 210 -5.61 -12.18 6.60
N ASN A 211 -5.16 -11.81 5.39
CA ASN A 211 -4.00 -12.45 4.79
C ASN A 211 -2.74 -11.77 5.36
N VAL A 212 -1.87 -12.54 6.01
CA VAL A 212 -0.57 -12.07 6.49
C VAL A 212 0.53 -12.63 5.61
N HIS A 213 1.26 -11.74 4.95
CA HIS A 213 2.40 -12.01 4.11
C HIS A 213 3.67 -11.60 4.84
N ILE A 214 4.76 -12.34 4.62
CA ILE A 214 6.07 -12.03 5.20
C ILE A 214 7.05 -11.73 4.08
N LEU A 215 7.83 -10.65 4.21
CA LEU A 215 8.99 -10.37 3.38
C LEU A 215 10.23 -10.34 4.28
N MET A 216 11.06 -11.38 4.17
CA MET A 216 12.37 -11.42 4.79
C MET A 216 13.41 -10.85 3.83
N GLU A 217 14.37 -10.07 4.33
CA GLU A 217 15.56 -9.70 3.55
C GLU A 217 16.82 -9.63 4.42
N LYS A 218 17.86 -10.36 4.01
CA LYS A 218 19.20 -10.20 4.56
C LYS A 218 19.97 -9.18 3.71
N ILE A 219 20.24 -8.03 4.29
CA ILE A 219 21.25 -7.09 3.78
C ILE A 219 22.65 -7.67 4.05
N VAL A 220 23.55 -7.51 3.10
CA VAL A 220 24.94 -8.02 3.11
C VAL A 220 25.93 -6.84 3.08
N ASP A 221 27.13 -7.05 3.62
CA ASP A 221 28.08 -5.97 3.95
C ASP A 221 28.57 -5.13 2.74
N PHE A 222 28.44 -5.64 1.52
CA PHE A 222 28.75 -4.92 0.27
C PHE A 222 27.54 -4.23 -0.37
N SER A 223 26.47 -4.04 0.39
CA SER A 223 25.28 -3.25 0.02
C SER A 223 25.67 -1.83 -0.42
N PRO A 224 25.03 -1.24 -1.45
CA PRO A 224 25.27 0.15 -1.85
C PRO A 224 24.67 1.19 -0.88
N TYR A 225 23.93 0.73 0.14
CA TYR A 225 23.37 1.57 1.20
C TYR A 225 24.38 1.69 2.36
N PRO A 226 24.61 2.89 2.93
CA PRO A 226 25.66 3.12 3.92
C PRO A 226 25.45 2.35 5.22
N GLU A 227 24.20 2.03 5.54
CA GLU A 227 23.81 1.24 6.71
C GLU A 227 22.49 0.48 6.43
N PRO A 228 22.24 -0.67 7.07
CA PRO A 228 21.03 -1.46 6.90
C PRO A 228 19.85 -0.97 7.76
N THR A 229 19.61 0.34 7.85
CA THR A 229 18.51 0.91 8.67
C THR A 229 17.25 1.15 7.84
N MET A 230 16.10 1.30 8.51
CA MET A 230 14.82 1.56 7.82
C MET A 230 14.87 2.77 6.89
N GLN A 231 15.65 3.80 7.24
CA GLN A 231 15.83 5.01 6.43
C GLN A 231 16.44 4.71 5.05
N TRP A 232 17.28 3.67 4.93
CA TRP A 232 18.02 3.37 3.69
C TRP A 232 17.53 2.10 2.98
N THR A 233 17.17 1.04 3.73
CA THR A 233 16.95 -0.29 3.15
C THR A 233 15.49 -0.76 3.14
N TYR A 234 14.57 -0.12 3.87
CA TYR A 234 13.19 -0.61 3.99
C TYR A 234 12.45 -0.68 2.64
N LEU A 235 11.72 -1.76 2.44
CA LEU A 235 11.15 -2.16 1.15
C LEU A 235 9.70 -1.67 0.94
N TYR A 236 9.42 -0.38 1.22
CA TYR A 236 8.08 0.24 1.11
C TYR A 236 7.27 -0.27 -0.09
N ASN A 237 7.80 -0.09 -1.30
CA ASN A 237 7.09 -0.41 -2.54
C ASN A 237 6.92 -1.91 -2.81
N ALA A 238 7.90 -2.75 -2.43
CA ALA A 238 7.76 -4.19 -2.56
C ALA A 238 6.76 -4.77 -1.54
N LEU A 239 6.65 -4.18 -0.35
CA LEU A 239 5.67 -4.55 0.67
C LEU A 239 4.25 -4.14 0.27
N ARG A 240 4.06 -2.92 -0.28
CA ARG A 240 2.78 -2.48 -0.85
C ARG A 240 2.31 -3.42 -1.96
N ASN A 241 3.20 -3.76 -2.90
CA ASN A 241 2.91 -4.74 -3.95
C ASN A 241 2.57 -6.13 -3.37
N LEU A 242 3.35 -6.64 -2.41
CA LEU A 242 3.10 -7.94 -1.77
C LEU A 242 1.72 -8.01 -1.11
N GLY A 243 1.29 -6.94 -0.44
CA GLY A 243 -0.06 -6.81 0.10
C GLY A 243 -1.12 -6.74 -1.00
N LEU A 244 -1.00 -5.78 -1.92
CA LEU A 244 -1.98 -5.48 -2.99
C LEU A 244 -2.22 -6.66 -3.93
N GLU A 245 -1.18 -7.38 -4.33
CA GLU A 245 -1.27 -8.52 -5.25
C GLU A 245 -2.00 -9.74 -4.63
N ASN A 246 -2.21 -9.73 -3.30
CA ASN A 246 -2.74 -10.88 -2.55
C ASN A 246 -3.93 -10.51 -1.62
N ILE A 247 -4.64 -9.40 -1.91
CA ILE A 247 -5.77 -8.93 -1.07
C ILE A 247 -7.00 -9.85 -1.07
N GLY A 248 -7.19 -10.63 -2.14
CA GLY A 248 -8.34 -11.52 -2.31
C GLY A 248 -9.66 -10.80 -2.65
N SER A 249 -9.57 -9.59 -3.22
CA SER A 249 -10.67 -8.73 -3.63
C SER A 249 -10.25 -7.88 -4.84
N ASP A 250 -11.19 -7.22 -5.51
CA ASP A 250 -10.90 -6.28 -6.60
C ASP A 250 -10.61 -4.85 -6.10
N TYR A 251 -11.05 -4.51 -4.88
CA TYR A 251 -10.95 -3.15 -4.34
C TYR A 251 -10.11 -3.12 -3.05
N PHE A 252 -9.27 -2.10 -2.94
CA PHE A 252 -8.33 -1.93 -1.83
C PHE A 252 -8.49 -0.56 -1.17
N LEU A 253 -8.19 -0.48 0.13
CA LEU A 253 -7.81 0.75 0.82
C LEU A 253 -6.31 0.64 1.10
N LEU A 254 -5.48 1.50 0.50
CA LEU A 254 -4.03 1.50 0.75
C LEU A 254 -3.70 2.48 1.88
N LEU A 255 -3.08 1.97 2.94
CA LEU A 255 -2.85 2.73 4.16
C LEU A 255 -1.44 2.47 4.74
N ASP A 256 -0.75 3.54 5.14
CA ASP A 256 0.45 3.42 5.97
C ASP A 256 0.00 3.09 7.40
N VAL A 257 0.65 2.12 8.07
CA VAL A 257 0.14 1.53 9.32
C VAL A 257 -0.06 2.51 10.48
N ASP A 258 0.62 3.66 10.48
CA ASP A 258 0.51 4.71 11.50
C ASP A 258 -0.69 5.64 11.33
N LEU A 259 -1.40 5.53 10.21
CA LEU A 259 -2.63 6.27 9.95
C LEU A 259 -3.79 5.36 10.34
N ILE A 260 -4.55 5.77 11.35
CA ILE A 260 -5.64 4.98 11.92
C ILE A 260 -6.97 5.35 11.25
N VAL A 261 -7.72 4.34 10.82
CA VAL A 261 -9.10 4.52 10.34
C VAL A 261 -10.09 4.77 11.49
N PRO A 262 -11.17 5.52 11.27
CA PRO A 262 -12.27 5.66 12.23
C PRO A 262 -12.97 4.31 12.50
N PRO A 263 -13.69 4.16 13.63
CA PRO A 263 -14.47 2.96 13.92
C PRO A 263 -15.48 2.58 12.83
N ASP A 264 -15.68 1.28 12.63
CA ASP A 264 -16.59 0.65 11.66
C ASP A 264 -16.38 1.10 10.20
N SER A 265 -15.15 1.47 9.83
CA SER A 265 -14.83 1.97 8.49
C SER A 265 -15.10 0.93 7.38
N PHE A 266 -14.94 -0.38 7.63
CA PHE A 266 -15.33 -1.40 6.66
C PHE A 266 -16.83 -1.39 6.41
N ALA A 267 -17.65 -1.40 7.47
CA ALA A 267 -19.11 -1.39 7.36
C ALA A 267 -19.62 -0.14 6.63
N LYS A 268 -19.06 1.04 6.96
CA LYS A 268 -19.33 2.32 6.27
C LYS A 268 -18.95 2.24 4.79
N SER A 269 -17.78 1.71 4.45
CA SER A 269 -17.33 1.59 3.04
C SER A 269 -18.26 0.67 2.22
N ARG A 270 -18.66 -0.46 2.81
CA ARG A 270 -19.60 -1.41 2.20
C ARG A 270 -20.99 -0.79 2.00
N GLU A 271 -21.46 0.01 2.94
CA GLU A 271 -22.73 0.75 2.78
C GLU A 271 -22.64 1.81 1.67
N LEU A 272 -21.58 2.62 1.66
CA LEU A 272 -21.34 3.63 0.62
C LEU A 272 -21.39 3.01 -0.78
N PHE A 273 -20.55 2.02 -1.05
CA PHE A 273 -20.44 1.44 -2.40
C PHE A 273 -21.65 0.59 -2.81
N LYS A 274 -22.38 0.01 -1.85
CA LYS A 274 -23.68 -0.63 -2.11
C LYS A 274 -24.76 0.37 -2.53
N ASN A 275 -24.78 1.54 -1.89
CA ASN A 275 -25.75 2.61 -2.19
C ASN A 275 -25.35 3.40 -3.46
N HIS A 276 -24.06 3.47 -3.77
CA HIS A 276 -23.48 4.22 -4.89
C HIS A 276 -22.63 3.32 -5.83
N PRO A 277 -23.24 2.36 -6.55
CA PRO A 277 -22.53 1.41 -7.41
C PRO A 277 -21.90 2.08 -8.66
N ASP A 278 -22.22 3.35 -8.92
CA ASP A 278 -21.53 4.21 -9.88
C ASP A 278 -20.11 4.59 -9.45
N MET A 279 -19.84 4.72 -8.14
CA MET A 279 -18.49 4.95 -7.61
C MET A 279 -17.57 3.74 -7.87
N LEU A 280 -18.08 2.51 -7.71
CA LEU A 280 -17.37 1.28 -8.09
C LEU A 280 -17.04 1.25 -9.60
N ARG A 281 -17.98 1.70 -10.46
CA ARG A 281 -17.74 1.83 -11.91
C ARG A 281 -16.71 2.92 -12.23
N ALA A 282 -16.70 4.04 -11.50
CA ALA A 282 -15.71 5.09 -11.69
C ALA A 282 -14.29 4.56 -11.46
N MET A 283 -14.05 3.84 -10.37
CA MET A 283 -12.75 3.22 -10.11
C MET A 283 -12.37 2.18 -11.17
N SER A 284 -13.29 1.25 -11.47
CA SER A 284 -12.99 0.08 -12.32
C SER A 284 -12.92 0.38 -13.83
N HIS A 285 -13.63 1.40 -14.32
CA HIS A 285 -13.72 1.69 -15.76
C HIS A 285 -13.15 3.07 -16.15
N ASN A 286 -13.17 4.05 -15.23
CA ASN A 286 -12.84 5.45 -15.54
C ASN A 286 -11.53 5.92 -14.88
N ARG A 287 -10.68 5.01 -14.39
CA ARG A 287 -9.39 5.32 -13.74
C ARG A 287 -9.55 6.36 -12.62
N HIS A 288 -10.42 6.06 -11.67
CA HIS A 288 -10.69 6.95 -10.54
C HIS A 288 -10.16 6.39 -9.23
N LEU A 289 -9.76 7.27 -8.30
CA LEU A 289 -9.39 6.93 -6.94
C LEU A 289 -10.14 7.82 -5.94
N PHE A 290 -10.61 7.22 -4.86
CA PHE A 290 -11.28 7.94 -3.78
C PHE A 290 -10.32 8.21 -2.63
N VAL A 291 -10.10 9.48 -2.33
CA VAL A 291 -9.13 9.96 -1.33
C VAL A 291 -9.77 10.02 0.06
N LEU A 292 -9.01 9.57 1.05
CA LEU A 292 -9.24 9.83 2.47
C LEU A 292 -8.27 10.95 2.90
N PRO A 293 -8.77 12.13 3.33
CA PRO A 293 -7.92 13.19 3.84
C PRO A 293 -7.29 12.78 5.17
N ALA A 294 -6.02 13.16 5.35
CA ALA A 294 -5.24 12.77 6.51
C ALA A 294 -5.06 13.91 7.51
N PHE A 295 -5.22 13.57 8.79
CA PHE A 295 -5.12 14.48 9.92
C PHE A 295 -4.13 13.93 10.96
N GLU A 296 -3.58 14.79 11.80
CA GLU A 296 -2.84 14.41 13.01
C GLU A 296 -3.57 14.94 14.25
N VAL A 297 -3.69 14.11 15.28
CA VAL A 297 -4.18 14.50 16.61
C VAL A 297 -2.98 14.78 17.49
N CYS A 298 -2.95 15.96 18.12
CA CYS A 298 -1.90 16.37 19.04
C CYS A 298 -2.49 17.03 20.29
N PRO A 299 -2.72 16.30 21.39
CA PRO A 299 -3.25 16.86 22.63
C PRO A 299 -2.39 17.99 23.20
N GLY A 300 -1.07 17.93 23.01
CA GLY A 300 -0.11 18.96 23.41
C GLY A 300 0.15 20.07 22.37
N GLY A 301 -0.54 20.07 21.21
CA GLY A 301 -0.21 20.92 20.07
C GLY A 301 0.77 20.29 19.08
N VAL A 302 0.70 20.70 17.80
CA VAL A 302 1.64 20.22 16.76
C VAL A 302 3.05 20.72 17.05
N SER A 303 4.00 19.80 17.11
CA SER A 303 5.42 20.07 16.95
C SER A 303 6.13 18.79 16.48
N ALA A 304 7.39 18.93 16.05
CA ALA A 304 8.23 17.77 15.73
C ALA A 304 8.58 16.90 16.97
N ALA A 305 8.43 17.44 18.18
CA ALA A 305 8.73 16.78 19.44
C ALA A 305 7.67 17.20 20.48
N PRO A 306 6.44 16.66 20.41
CA PRO A 306 5.36 17.06 21.29
C PRO A 306 5.66 16.63 22.74
N GLU A 307 5.34 17.49 23.71
CA GLU A 307 5.50 17.16 25.14
C GLU A 307 4.54 16.06 25.61
N ILE A 308 3.44 15.86 24.87
CA ILE A 308 2.42 14.84 25.08
C ILE A 308 2.20 14.12 23.75
N GLU A 309 2.61 12.85 23.68
CA GLU A 309 2.27 11.98 22.55
C GLU A 309 0.78 11.59 22.61
N ALA A 310 0.17 11.42 21.45
CA ALA A 310 -1.23 11.01 21.32
C ALA A 310 -1.37 9.49 21.41
N SER A 311 -2.51 9.04 21.93
CA SER A 311 -2.85 7.64 22.22
C SER A 311 -4.14 7.21 21.51
N GLU A 312 -4.48 5.91 21.54
CA GLU A 312 -5.73 5.41 20.93
C GLU A 312 -6.98 6.11 21.52
N SER A 313 -6.94 6.56 22.78
CA SER A 313 -8.02 7.31 23.43
C SER A 313 -8.18 8.76 22.98
N ASP A 314 -7.20 9.32 22.26
CA ASP A 314 -7.28 10.67 21.69
C ASP A 314 -7.91 10.67 20.28
N LEU A 315 -8.15 9.49 19.69
CA LEU A 315 -8.73 9.39 18.35
C LEU A 315 -10.18 9.91 18.31
N PRO A 316 -10.58 10.63 17.25
CA PRO A 316 -11.96 11.04 17.05
C PRO A 316 -12.86 9.84 16.69
N GLU A 317 -13.97 9.71 17.40
CA GLU A 317 -15.00 8.70 17.13
C GLU A 317 -15.85 9.03 15.88
N SER A 318 -15.89 10.31 15.48
CA SER A 318 -16.69 10.82 14.36
C SER A 318 -15.99 11.93 13.57
N LYS A 319 -16.50 12.22 12.36
CA LYS A 319 -16.05 13.38 11.56
C LYS A 319 -16.32 14.68 12.32
N GLU A 320 -17.47 14.76 12.97
CA GLU A 320 -17.92 15.90 13.76
C GLU A 320 -16.97 16.16 14.94
N ASP A 321 -16.50 15.10 15.61
CA ASP A 321 -15.47 15.20 16.65
C ASP A 321 -14.13 15.68 16.10
N LEU A 322 -13.67 15.15 14.98
CA LEU A 322 -12.43 15.61 14.34
C LEU A 322 -12.51 17.10 13.95
N VAL A 323 -13.62 17.54 13.34
CA VAL A 323 -13.84 18.95 12.97
C VAL A 323 -13.88 19.84 14.22
N ARG A 324 -14.49 19.37 15.32
CA ARG A 324 -14.46 20.04 16.62
C ARG A 324 -13.03 20.16 17.17
N MET A 325 -12.23 19.08 17.13
CA MET A 325 -10.84 19.06 17.56
C MET A 325 -9.95 20.01 16.73
N VAL A 326 -10.20 20.15 15.43
CA VAL A 326 -9.54 21.17 14.59
C VAL A 326 -9.88 22.58 15.08
N GLY A 327 -11.14 22.85 15.42
CA GLY A 327 -11.57 24.14 16.00
C GLY A 327 -10.98 24.41 17.40
N GLU A 328 -10.83 23.37 18.22
CA GLU A 328 -10.20 23.41 19.55
C GLU A 328 -8.67 23.50 19.50
N LYS A 329 -8.06 23.26 18.32
CA LYS A 329 -6.60 23.13 18.12
C LYS A 329 -6.01 21.97 18.93
N THR A 330 -6.62 20.79 18.76
CA THR A 330 -6.12 19.49 19.20
C THR A 330 -6.01 18.48 18.05
N ALA A 331 -6.45 18.85 16.83
CA ALA A 331 -6.19 18.14 15.58
C ALA A 331 -5.88 19.10 14.42
N TRP A 332 -5.12 18.63 13.42
CA TRP A 332 -4.69 19.40 12.24
C TRP A 332 -4.63 18.51 11.00
N VAL A 333 -4.51 19.10 9.81
CA VAL A 333 -4.05 18.36 8.64
C VAL A 333 -2.62 17.88 8.90
N ILE A 334 -2.33 16.61 8.61
CA ILE A 334 -1.02 16.01 8.93
C ILE A 334 0.12 16.74 8.20
N TYR A 335 1.22 16.97 8.92
CA TYR A 335 2.41 17.72 8.49
C TYR A 335 2.12 19.16 8.06
N SER A 336 1.05 19.78 8.58
CA SER A 336 0.73 21.19 8.32
C SER A 336 1.77 22.19 8.85
N ASP A 337 2.66 21.76 9.74
CA ASP A 337 3.78 22.54 10.27
C ASP A 337 5.08 22.43 9.45
N ASP A 338 5.20 21.43 8.57
CA ASP A 338 6.43 21.08 7.86
C ASP A 338 6.25 21.05 6.33
N HIS A 339 5.21 20.35 5.85
CA HIS A 339 5.02 20.02 4.42
C HIS A 339 3.57 20.28 3.98
N VAL A 340 3.12 21.54 4.04
CA VAL A 340 1.75 21.98 3.70
C VAL A 340 1.23 21.44 2.35
N LEU A 341 2.09 21.30 1.33
CA LEU A 341 1.72 20.77 0.02
C LEU A 341 1.36 19.27 0.03
N ASN A 342 1.92 18.49 0.97
CA ASN A 342 1.75 17.02 1.04
C ASN A 342 0.27 16.60 1.15
N GLN A 343 -0.57 17.42 1.78
CA GLN A 343 -2.01 17.16 1.90
C GLN A 343 -2.89 18.30 1.37
N GLY A 344 -2.30 19.37 0.84
CA GLY A 344 -3.03 20.59 0.44
C GLY A 344 -4.14 20.36 -0.60
N ALA A 345 -3.93 19.45 -1.56
CA ALA A 345 -4.92 19.15 -2.60
C ALA A 345 -6.21 18.50 -2.08
N SER A 346 -6.21 17.90 -0.87
CA SER A 346 -7.45 17.43 -0.23
C SER A 346 -8.45 18.56 0.09
N ASN A 347 -7.97 19.81 0.23
CA ASN A 347 -8.78 20.97 0.61
C ASN A 347 -9.62 20.70 1.88
N ALA A 348 -8.92 20.54 3.02
CA ALA A 348 -9.56 20.21 4.30
C ALA A 348 -10.60 21.25 4.75
N GLU A 349 -10.39 22.55 4.45
CA GLU A 349 -11.36 23.61 4.74
C GLU A 349 -12.73 23.35 4.08
N LYS A 350 -12.73 22.92 2.81
CA LYS A 350 -13.94 22.44 2.14
C LYS A 350 -14.47 21.18 2.82
N TRP A 351 -13.60 20.20 3.09
CA TRP A 351 -14.00 18.91 3.66
C TRP A 351 -14.80 19.03 4.96
N TYR A 352 -14.41 19.95 5.86
CA TYR A 352 -15.06 20.15 7.17
C TYR A 352 -16.57 20.42 7.06
N THR A 353 -17.01 21.15 6.03
CA THR A 353 -18.40 21.63 5.89
C THR A 353 -19.11 21.07 4.65
N PHE A 354 -18.42 20.30 3.81
CA PHE A 354 -18.98 19.76 2.58
C PHE A 354 -20.12 18.78 2.86
N THR A 355 -21.28 19.03 2.24
CA THR A 355 -22.51 18.24 2.39
C THR A 355 -23.23 17.92 1.08
N GLU A 356 -22.76 18.48 -0.06
CA GLU A 356 -23.49 18.48 -1.34
C GLU A 356 -23.58 17.10 -2.01
N SER A 357 -22.56 16.25 -1.83
CA SER A 357 -22.46 14.90 -2.40
C SER A 357 -21.65 13.96 -1.50
N THR A 358 -21.48 12.70 -1.91
CA THR A 358 -20.62 11.68 -1.28
C THR A 358 -19.14 12.02 -1.32
N ASP A 359 -18.72 12.74 -2.35
CA ASP A 359 -17.33 13.03 -2.68
C ASP A 359 -17.25 14.31 -3.53
N TYR A 360 -16.06 14.89 -3.65
CA TYR A 360 -15.81 16.00 -4.58
C TYR A 360 -14.47 15.85 -5.33
N PRO A 361 -14.40 16.22 -6.61
CA PRO A 361 -13.19 16.08 -7.41
C PRO A 361 -12.09 17.02 -6.93
N ILE A 362 -10.85 16.56 -7.08
CA ILE A 362 -9.62 17.32 -6.87
C ILE A 362 -8.62 17.05 -8.01
N GLU A 363 -7.73 18.00 -8.26
CA GLU A 363 -6.58 17.81 -9.13
C GLU A 363 -5.38 17.36 -8.28
N TRP A 364 -4.70 16.29 -8.70
CA TRP A 364 -3.46 15.85 -8.05
C TRP A 364 -2.34 16.87 -8.30
N GLN A 365 -1.47 17.07 -7.31
CA GLN A 365 -0.35 18.02 -7.35
C GLN A 365 0.96 17.30 -7.01
N GLU A 366 2.08 17.77 -7.52
CA GLU A 366 3.40 17.21 -7.17
C GLU A 366 3.61 17.31 -5.64
N GLN A 367 4.32 16.34 -5.05
CA GLN A 367 4.45 16.16 -3.60
C GLN A 367 3.18 15.77 -2.80
N TYR A 368 1.99 15.71 -3.41
CA TYR A 368 0.75 15.29 -2.73
C TYR A 368 0.66 13.76 -2.59
N GLU A 369 0.71 13.25 -1.36
CA GLU A 369 0.63 11.80 -1.05
C GLU A 369 -0.66 11.43 -0.29
N PRO A 370 -1.82 11.31 -0.96
CA PRO A 370 -3.06 10.92 -0.30
C PRO A 370 -3.07 9.46 0.18
N TYR A 371 -4.11 9.09 0.92
CA TYR A 371 -4.51 7.70 1.15
C TYR A 371 -5.76 7.41 0.32
N VAL A 372 -5.83 6.24 -0.32
CA VAL A 372 -6.83 5.99 -1.38
C VAL A 372 -7.53 4.65 -1.28
N ILE A 373 -8.82 4.67 -1.63
CA ILE A 373 -9.57 3.51 -2.09
C ILE A 373 -9.49 3.45 -3.62
N GLY A 374 -9.21 2.28 -4.16
CA GLY A 374 -9.03 2.06 -5.60
C GLY A 374 -9.41 0.67 -6.08
N TYR A 375 -9.41 0.49 -7.40
CA TYR A 375 -9.61 -0.80 -8.07
C TYR A 375 -8.27 -1.39 -8.52
N LEU A 376 -7.93 -2.58 -8.00
CA LEU A 376 -6.60 -3.18 -8.11
C LEU A 376 -6.14 -3.37 -9.56
N SER A 377 -7.01 -3.90 -10.43
CA SER A 377 -6.64 -4.24 -11.81
C SER A 377 -6.46 -3.03 -12.73
N ALA A 378 -6.78 -1.81 -12.28
CA ALA A 378 -6.53 -0.59 -13.05
C ALA A 378 -5.21 0.10 -12.68
N VAL A 379 -4.75 -0.03 -11.43
CA VAL A 379 -3.57 0.69 -10.93
C VAL A 379 -2.25 -0.01 -11.30
N PRO A 380 -1.16 0.73 -11.55
CA PRO A 380 0.16 0.13 -11.75
C PRO A 380 0.70 -0.44 -10.43
N ARG A 381 1.64 -1.39 -10.53
CA ARG A 381 2.47 -1.82 -9.39
C ARG A 381 3.39 -0.67 -8.97
N PHE A 382 3.67 -0.55 -7.68
CA PHE A 382 4.68 0.38 -7.17
C PHE A 382 6.07 0.02 -7.71
N TRP A 383 6.88 1.01 -8.09
CA TRP A 383 8.23 0.73 -8.60
C TRP A 383 9.18 0.33 -7.45
N THR A 384 9.63 -0.93 -7.47
CA THR A 384 10.40 -1.55 -6.37
C THR A 384 11.87 -1.11 -6.29
N GLU A 385 12.33 -0.28 -7.23
CA GLU A 385 13.67 0.32 -7.17
C GLU A 385 13.79 1.32 -6.00
N PHE A 386 12.71 1.99 -5.61
CA PHE A 386 12.70 2.85 -4.42
C PHE A 386 12.81 2.01 -3.14
N ARG A 387 13.78 2.37 -2.30
CA ARG A 387 14.13 1.67 -1.05
C ARG A 387 14.57 2.70 -0.03
N GLY A 388 14.23 2.49 1.24
CA GLY A 388 14.38 3.52 2.24
C GLY A 388 13.42 4.71 2.00
N TYR A 389 13.63 5.77 2.78
CA TYR A 389 12.73 6.92 2.87
C TYR A 389 12.70 7.78 1.60
N GLY A 390 11.51 8.27 1.23
CA GLY A 390 11.30 9.35 0.27
C GLY A 390 11.20 8.88 -1.19
N TYR A 391 10.33 9.54 -1.95
CA TYR A 391 9.92 9.23 -3.32
C TYR A 391 9.25 7.86 -3.54
N ASP A 392 9.09 7.03 -2.50
CA ASP A 392 8.51 5.70 -2.61
C ASP A 392 7.02 5.74 -2.98
N LYS A 393 6.19 6.54 -2.28
CA LYS A 393 4.75 6.67 -2.55
C LYS A 393 4.45 7.77 -3.57
N GLU A 394 5.13 8.91 -3.50
CA GLU A 394 5.03 10.01 -4.47
C GLU A 394 5.23 9.52 -5.92
N SER A 395 6.20 8.63 -6.16
CA SER A 395 6.42 8.07 -7.50
C SER A 395 5.19 7.35 -8.05
N TRP A 396 4.52 6.53 -7.24
CA TRP A 396 3.30 5.84 -7.67
C TRP A 396 2.15 6.82 -7.98
N TYR A 397 2.00 7.90 -7.20
CA TYR A 397 1.01 8.93 -7.52
C TYR A 397 1.36 9.72 -8.79
N ARG A 398 2.64 9.99 -9.02
CA ARG A 398 3.13 10.60 -10.26
C ARG A 398 2.87 9.71 -11.47
N GLU A 399 3.02 8.39 -11.30
CA GLU A 399 2.68 7.38 -12.30
C GLU A 399 1.18 7.33 -12.59
N LEU A 400 0.33 7.31 -11.56
CA LEU A 400 -1.13 7.36 -11.69
C LEU A 400 -1.60 8.62 -12.43
N HIS A 401 -1.07 9.79 -12.07
CA HIS A 401 -1.37 11.04 -12.76
C HIS A 401 -0.92 11.02 -14.24
N ARG A 402 0.25 10.43 -14.55
CA ARG A 402 0.67 10.19 -15.95
C ARG A 402 -0.23 9.20 -16.69
N ALA A 403 -0.75 8.19 -15.98
CA ALA A 403 -1.68 7.19 -16.49
C ALA A 403 -3.14 7.69 -16.65
N GLY A 404 -3.39 8.99 -16.44
CA GLY A 404 -4.70 9.62 -16.62
C GLY A 404 -5.69 9.36 -15.48
N PHE A 405 -5.21 9.03 -14.27
CA PHE A 405 -6.10 8.86 -13.13
C PHE A 405 -6.66 10.18 -12.61
N THR A 406 -7.94 10.16 -12.23
CA THR A 406 -8.64 11.26 -11.56
C THR A 406 -8.88 10.91 -10.09
N MET A 407 -9.08 11.93 -9.24
CA MET A 407 -9.27 11.75 -7.80
C MET A 407 -10.46 12.56 -7.28
N SER A 408 -11.22 11.98 -6.34
CA SER A 408 -12.21 12.70 -5.53
C SER A 408 -11.98 12.44 -4.05
N VAL A 409 -12.17 13.44 -3.20
CA VAL A 409 -12.11 13.29 -1.74
C VAL A 409 -13.46 12.82 -1.20
N LEU A 410 -13.48 11.73 -0.43
CA LEU A 410 -14.68 11.22 0.22
C LEU A 410 -15.12 12.15 1.36
N ARG A 411 -16.41 12.47 1.43
CA ARG A 411 -16.99 13.36 2.45
C ARG A 411 -16.88 12.78 3.86
N ASP A 412 -17.15 11.48 4.03
CA ASP A 412 -17.40 10.86 5.33
C ASP A 412 -16.29 9.89 5.79
N PHE A 413 -15.17 9.87 5.05
CA PHE A 413 -14.00 9.06 5.36
C PHE A 413 -12.79 9.98 5.55
N TYR A 414 -11.88 9.58 6.43
CA TYR A 414 -10.64 10.28 6.77
C TYR A 414 -9.71 9.29 7.48
N VAL A 415 -8.45 9.68 7.71
CA VAL A 415 -7.49 8.89 8.49
C VAL A 415 -6.73 9.79 9.46
N VAL A 416 -6.31 9.23 10.61
CA VAL A 416 -5.73 9.99 11.72
C VAL A 416 -4.38 9.42 12.15
N HIS A 417 -3.34 10.23 12.08
CA HIS A 417 -2.06 9.96 12.74
C HIS A 417 -2.12 10.37 14.21
N LEU A 418 -1.57 9.52 15.08
CA LEU A 418 -1.34 9.85 16.47
C LEU A 418 0.01 10.55 16.58
N CYS A 419 0.05 11.81 16.99
CA CYS A 419 1.32 12.52 17.07
C CYS A 419 2.26 11.84 18.06
N HIS A 420 3.51 11.70 17.64
CA HIS A 420 4.59 11.17 18.44
C HIS A 420 5.85 11.95 18.08
N PHE A 421 6.93 11.77 18.84
CA PHE A 421 8.23 12.31 18.51
C PHE A 421 8.61 11.94 17.06
N ARG A 422 8.85 12.96 16.22
CA ARG A 422 9.25 12.76 14.83
C ARG A 422 10.77 12.57 14.80
N THR A 423 11.23 11.35 14.51
CA THR A 423 12.66 11.06 14.35
C THR A 423 13.29 12.03 13.35
N PRO A 424 14.29 12.85 13.74
CA PRO A 424 14.90 13.81 12.82
C PRO A 424 15.63 13.11 11.67
N ILE A 425 15.06 13.13 10.47
CA ILE A 425 15.67 12.53 9.28
C ILE A 425 16.54 13.59 8.59
N THR A 426 17.87 13.46 8.69
CA THR A 426 18.79 14.31 7.94
C THR A 426 18.98 13.74 6.53
N VAL A 427 18.40 14.39 5.52
CA VAL A 427 18.51 13.99 4.10
C VAL A 427 19.23 15.08 3.31
N ASP A 428 20.38 14.76 2.73
CA ASP A 428 20.92 15.54 1.60
C ASP A 428 20.18 15.12 0.33
N TRP A 429 19.08 15.81 0.02
CA TRP A 429 18.22 15.51 -1.12
C TRP A 429 18.95 15.52 -2.47
N LYS A 430 20.08 16.23 -2.60
CA LYS A 430 20.87 16.24 -3.83
C LYS A 430 21.58 14.91 -4.07
N ASP A 431 22.11 14.32 -3.00
CA ASP A 431 22.89 13.09 -3.08
C ASP A 431 22.12 11.82 -2.66
N TRP A 432 20.93 11.98 -2.08
CA TRP A 432 20.03 10.89 -1.67
C TRP A 432 19.76 9.87 -2.79
N PRO A 433 19.87 8.55 -2.53
CA PRO A 433 19.72 7.53 -3.55
C PRO A 433 18.38 7.58 -4.28
N ASN A 434 17.28 7.85 -3.56
CA ASN A 434 15.96 7.87 -4.17
C ASN A 434 15.74 9.11 -5.07
N THR A 435 16.38 10.26 -4.83
CA THR A 435 16.34 11.39 -5.77
C THR A 435 16.92 11.01 -7.13
N LYS A 436 18.07 10.31 -7.12
CA LYS A 436 18.74 9.83 -8.35
C LYS A 436 17.90 8.77 -9.09
N LYS A 437 17.08 7.99 -8.37
CA LYS A 437 16.09 7.08 -8.96
C LYS A 437 14.87 7.81 -9.50
N PHE A 438 14.35 8.82 -8.78
CA PHE A 438 13.18 9.62 -9.19
C PHE A 438 13.44 10.43 -10.46
N VAL A 439 14.64 10.99 -10.61
CA VAL A 439 15.07 11.63 -11.87
C VAL A 439 15.15 10.62 -13.03
N LYS A 440 15.47 9.35 -12.78
CA LYS A 440 15.42 8.26 -13.78
C LYS A 440 14.01 7.71 -14.00
N PHE A 441 13.10 7.90 -13.05
CA PHE A 441 11.73 7.43 -13.13
C PHE A 441 10.91 8.20 -14.17
N ASP A 442 11.14 9.51 -14.32
CA ASP A 442 10.49 10.32 -15.36
C ASP A 442 10.69 9.73 -16.77
N PRO A 443 11.94 9.49 -17.25
CA PRO A 443 12.18 8.77 -18.50
C PRO A 443 11.42 7.44 -18.64
N PHE A 444 11.33 6.64 -17.57
CA PHE A 444 10.56 5.39 -17.57
C PHE A 444 9.05 5.64 -17.74
N LEU A 445 8.47 6.60 -16.99
CA LEU A 445 7.07 6.99 -17.13
C LEU A 445 6.76 7.52 -18.53
N MET A 446 7.67 8.32 -19.09
CA MET A 446 7.56 8.86 -20.44
C MET A 446 7.58 7.75 -21.50
N SER A 447 8.32 6.66 -21.28
CA SER A 447 8.23 5.45 -22.12
C SER A 447 6.88 4.80 -22.00
N LYS A 448 6.51 4.42 -20.77
CA LYS A 448 5.43 3.47 -20.47
C LYS A 448 4.05 4.02 -20.77
N TYR A 449 3.87 5.33 -20.61
CA TYR A 449 2.59 6.01 -20.85
C TYR A 449 2.60 6.86 -22.12
N GLY A 450 3.76 7.03 -22.77
CA GLY A 450 3.98 8.01 -23.82
C GLY A 450 3.86 9.46 -23.33
N LEU A 451 4.23 10.44 -24.17
CA LEU A 451 3.84 11.83 -23.92
C LEU A 451 2.56 12.24 -24.64
N CYS A 452 1.90 11.34 -25.37
CA CYS A 452 0.73 11.71 -26.16
C CYS A 452 -0.43 12.12 -25.26
N ARG A 453 -0.55 13.43 -24.97
CA ARG A 453 -1.70 13.97 -24.26
C ARG A 453 -2.93 13.72 -25.11
N ASP A 454 -4.06 13.36 -24.50
CA ASP A 454 -5.29 13.01 -25.22
C ASP A 454 -5.76 14.13 -26.16
N TRP A 455 -5.50 15.39 -25.79
CA TRP A 455 -5.82 16.55 -26.63
C TRP A 455 -4.99 16.64 -27.93
N CYS A 456 -3.82 15.99 -28.02
CA CYS A 456 -3.06 15.86 -29.27
C CYS A 456 -3.87 15.09 -30.33
N ARG A 457 -4.63 14.07 -29.90
CA ARG A 457 -5.54 13.29 -30.75
C ARG A 457 -6.87 14.01 -30.98
N ALA A 458 -7.38 14.76 -30.01
CA ALA A 458 -8.63 15.52 -30.13
C ALA A 458 -8.51 16.82 -30.94
N SER A 459 -7.32 17.39 -31.08
CA SER A 459 -7.06 18.58 -31.91
C SER A 459 -7.29 18.27 -33.40
N GLU A 460 -7.86 19.22 -34.15
CA GLU A 460 -8.12 19.09 -35.60
C GLU A 460 -6.86 19.30 -36.47
N GLU A 461 -5.74 19.73 -35.88
CA GLU A 461 -4.50 20.02 -36.62
C GLU A 461 -3.86 18.77 -37.25
N GLN A 462 -3.05 18.97 -38.29
CA GLN A 462 -2.32 17.88 -38.92
C GLN A 462 -1.17 17.37 -38.04
N TRP A 463 -0.81 16.10 -38.16
CA TRP A 463 0.24 15.50 -37.32
C TRP A 463 1.60 16.13 -37.57
N GLU A 464 1.88 16.52 -38.80
CA GLU A 464 3.06 17.28 -39.22
C GLU A 464 3.24 18.60 -38.43
N ILE A 465 2.13 19.21 -37.97
CA ILE A 465 2.13 20.40 -37.11
C ILE A 465 2.22 19.99 -35.64
N LYS A 466 1.40 19.02 -35.20
CA LYS A 466 1.35 18.51 -33.82
C LYS A 466 2.71 17.97 -33.35
N CYS A 467 3.44 17.27 -34.21
CA CYS A 467 4.76 16.72 -33.88
C CYS A 467 5.83 17.80 -33.64
N GLY A 468 5.57 19.04 -34.07
CA GLY A 468 6.37 20.21 -33.69
C GLY A 468 6.01 20.82 -32.33
N TRP A 469 4.98 20.32 -31.64
CA TRP A 469 4.62 20.75 -30.28
C TRP A 469 5.28 19.83 -29.26
N ASP A 470 6.00 20.40 -28.27
CA ASP A 470 6.68 19.63 -27.22
C ASP A 470 5.76 18.64 -26.48
N SER A 471 4.45 18.96 -26.38
CA SER A 471 3.42 18.13 -25.73
C SER A 471 2.90 16.96 -26.58
N CYS A 472 3.19 16.92 -27.88
CA CYS A 472 2.72 15.89 -28.82
C CYS A 472 3.86 15.24 -29.62
N ALA A 473 5.09 15.78 -29.56
CA ALA A 473 6.28 15.28 -30.27
C ALA A 473 6.68 13.82 -29.94
N GLN A 474 6.16 13.24 -28.85
CA GLN A 474 6.36 11.81 -28.49
C GLN A 474 5.01 11.07 -28.45
N CYS A 475 4.06 11.48 -29.29
CA CYS A 475 2.97 10.63 -29.75
C CYS A 475 3.50 9.54 -30.70
N THR A 476 2.84 8.38 -30.73
CA THR A 476 3.15 7.29 -31.67
C THR A 476 3.15 7.75 -33.14
N GLU A 477 2.28 8.70 -33.46
CA GLU A 477 2.11 9.33 -34.76
C GLU A 477 3.28 10.29 -35.13
N CYS A 478 4.14 10.60 -34.17
CA CYS A 478 5.32 11.46 -34.31
C CYS A 478 6.65 10.71 -34.20
N VAL A 479 6.65 9.47 -33.70
CA VAL A 479 7.87 8.68 -33.48
C VAL A 479 8.15 7.80 -34.69
N THR A 480 9.18 8.17 -35.44
CA THR A 480 9.62 7.51 -36.68
C THR A 480 11.13 7.20 -36.65
N ASP A 481 11.61 6.40 -37.59
CA ASP A 481 13.05 6.15 -37.79
C ASP A 481 13.86 7.42 -38.17
N GLU A 482 13.17 8.51 -38.55
CA GLU A 482 13.75 9.82 -38.89
C GLU A 482 13.84 10.75 -37.67
N THR A 483 12.88 10.66 -36.74
CA THR A 483 12.90 11.40 -35.46
C THR A 483 13.72 10.68 -34.38
N CYS A 484 13.99 9.38 -34.55
CA CYS A 484 14.87 8.61 -33.67
C CYS A 484 16.28 9.21 -33.61
N PRO A 485 16.78 9.64 -32.43
CA PRO A 485 18.10 10.28 -32.35
C PRO A 485 19.24 9.38 -32.81
N ALA A 486 20.21 9.95 -33.52
CA ALA A 486 21.35 9.21 -34.09
C ALA A 486 22.14 8.42 -33.02
N ASN A 487 22.31 9.00 -31.83
CA ASN A 487 22.96 8.33 -30.70
C ASN A 487 22.13 7.20 -30.05
N CYS A 488 20.97 6.86 -30.60
CA CYS A 488 20.19 5.66 -30.29
C CYS A 488 20.30 4.65 -31.43
N LYS A 489 20.19 5.14 -32.66
CA LYS A 489 20.25 4.37 -33.90
C LYS A 489 21.63 3.72 -34.10
N ASP A 490 22.70 4.48 -33.87
CA ASP A 490 24.06 4.15 -34.26
C ASP A 490 24.89 3.49 -33.14
N SER A 491 24.29 3.19 -31.99
CA SER A 491 24.98 2.64 -30.79
C SER A 491 25.10 1.10 -30.78
N ASP A 492 25.43 0.52 -31.93
CA ASP A 492 25.89 -0.87 -32.05
C ASP A 492 27.20 -1.06 -31.24
N PRO A 493 27.36 -2.09 -30.37
CA PRO A 493 26.57 -3.31 -30.26
C PRO A 493 25.58 -3.37 -29.08
N ILE A 494 25.16 -2.21 -28.55
CA ILE A 494 24.28 -2.21 -27.37
C ILE A 494 22.86 -2.66 -27.78
N PRO A 495 22.23 -3.64 -27.09
CA PRO A 495 20.88 -4.10 -27.42
C PRO A 495 19.82 -2.98 -27.34
N TRP A 496 18.69 -3.13 -28.01
CA TRP A 496 17.63 -2.11 -27.96
C TRP A 496 16.98 -2.05 -26.57
N GLU A 497 16.90 -3.18 -25.88
CA GLU A 497 16.41 -3.33 -24.51
C GLU A 497 17.17 -2.42 -23.53
N GLU A 498 18.48 -2.25 -23.73
CA GLU A 498 19.32 -1.36 -22.93
C GLU A 498 19.27 0.09 -23.44
N ARG A 499 19.29 0.30 -24.76
CA ARG A 499 19.18 1.64 -25.37
C ARG A 499 17.87 2.33 -25.05
N CYS A 500 16.76 1.60 -25.01
CA CYS A 500 15.44 2.16 -24.72
C CYS A 500 15.28 2.59 -23.25
N ALA A 501 16.21 2.24 -22.37
CA ALA A 501 16.29 2.80 -21.02
C ALA A 501 17.03 4.17 -20.97
N TRP A 502 17.61 4.64 -22.08
CA TRP A 502 18.33 5.92 -22.12
C TRP A 502 17.38 7.10 -22.34
N HIS A 503 17.54 8.17 -21.54
CA HIS A 503 16.73 9.41 -21.58
C HIS A 503 16.57 10.07 -22.98
N ASN A 504 17.52 9.83 -23.88
CA ASN A 504 17.53 10.34 -25.25
C ASN A 504 16.86 9.41 -26.27
N CYS A 505 16.62 8.14 -25.95
CA CYS A 505 16.06 7.12 -26.88
C CYS A 505 14.66 6.68 -26.50
N VAL A 506 14.41 6.60 -25.19
CA VAL A 506 13.13 6.24 -24.58
C VAL A 506 11.98 7.09 -25.16
N GLY A 507 10.92 6.43 -25.62
CA GLY A 507 9.76 7.08 -26.25
C GLY A 507 10.04 7.87 -27.55
N LYS A 508 11.25 7.78 -28.13
CA LYS A 508 11.69 8.62 -29.27
C LYS A 508 12.13 7.83 -30.51
N CYS A 509 12.31 6.51 -30.37
CA CYS A 509 12.63 5.60 -31.47
C CYS A 509 11.53 4.53 -31.60
N PRO A 510 11.12 4.12 -32.81
CA PRO A 510 10.08 3.11 -33.00
C PRO A 510 10.36 1.80 -32.26
N GLN A 511 11.62 1.39 -32.21
CA GLN A 511 12.09 0.17 -31.56
C GLN A 511 11.92 0.20 -30.02
N CYS A 512 11.60 1.36 -29.45
CA CYS A 512 11.32 1.54 -28.02
C CYS A 512 9.83 1.69 -27.70
N LEU A 513 8.94 1.69 -28.70
CA LEU A 513 7.49 1.80 -28.49
C LEU A 513 6.85 0.47 -28.06
N ASP A 514 7.41 -0.65 -28.52
CA ASP A 514 6.87 -2.00 -28.28
C ASP A 514 7.61 -2.77 -27.15
N GLN A 515 8.61 -2.17 -26.51
CA GLN A 515 9.51 -2.84 -25.55
C GLN A 515 9.09 -2.71 -24.08
N PHE A 516 8.07 -1.90 -23.74
CA PHE A 516 7.63 -1.62 -22.37
C PHE A 516 6.12 -1.51 -22.22
#